data_AF-A0AB33HPJ7-F1
#
_entry.id   AF-A0AB33HPJ7-F1
#
_cell.length_a   1.000
_cell.length_b   1.000
_cell.length_c   1.000
_cell.angle_alpha   90.00
_cell.angle_beta   90.00
_cell.angle_gamma   90.00
#
_symmetry.space_group_name_H-M   'P 1'
#
loop_
_entity.id
_entity.type
_entity.pdbx_description
1 polymer ?
#
loop_
_entity_poly.entity_id
_entity_poly.type
_entity_poly.pdbx_seq_one_letter_code
_entity_poly.pdbx_strand_id
1 'polypeptide(L)'
;MSLYRNLVTDLLNYEEITISEPRAKEIRSMAEKMITLGKKGTLASRRRALAFVYIPGIVDKVFEDLSKRYAERPGGYTRMTKLGPRQGDGAEMVKLELVK
;
A
#
# COMPACT_ATOMS: atom_id res chain seq x y z
N MET A 1 -1.68 -13.38 11.05
CA MET A 1 -1.08 -12.21 10.38
C MET A 1 -2.11 -11.08 10.26
N SER A 2 -2.23 -10.19 11.27
CA SER A 2 -3.27 -9.15 11.32
C SER A 2 -2.74 -7.72 11.08
N LEU A 3 -1.54 -7.40 11.59
CA LEU A 3 -1.03 -6.03 11.59
C LEU A 3 -0.73 -5.44 10.19
N TYR A 4 -0.01 -6.17 9.33
CA TYR A 4 0.41 -5.65 8.02
C TYR A 4 -0.76 -5.46 7.06
N ARG A 5 -1.80 -6.29 7.20
CA ARG A 5 -2.99 -6.23 6.36
C ARG A 5 -3.75 -4.92 6.56
N ASN A 6 -3.91 -4.51 7.82
CA ASN A 6 -4.54 -3.24 8.16
C ASN A 6 -3.73 -2.06 7.61
N LEU A 7 -2.41 -2.05 7.83
CA LEU A 7 -1.55 -0.96 7.34
C LEU A 7 -1.50 -0.84 5.81
N VAL A 8 -1.55 -1.97 5.08
CA VAL A 8 -1.70 -1.94 3.62
C VAL A 8 -3.06 -1.38 3.22
N THR A 9 -4.13 -1.76 3.93
CA THR A 9 -5.48 -1.23 3.68
C THR A 9 -5.52 0.27 3.92
N ASP A 10 -4.91 0.75 5.01
CA ASP A 10 -4.80 2.17 5.34
C ASP A 10 -4.01 2.93 4.28
N LEU A 11 -2.86 2.38 3.84
CA LEU A 11 -2.07 2.99 2.76
C LEU A 11 -2.87 3.10 1.46
N LEU A 12 -3.64 2.09 1.08
CA LEU A 12 -4.44 2.13 -0.15
C LEU A 12 -5.64 3.09 -0.02
N ASN A 13 -6.20 3.20 1.17
CA ASN A 13 -7.32 4.10 1.46
C ASN A 13 -6.88 5.57 1.45
N TYR A 14 -5.93 5.92 2.31
CA TYR A 14 -5.47 7.29 2.54
C TYR A 14 -4.37 7.75 1.59
N GLU A 15 -3.77 6.82 0.83
CA GLU A 15 -2.63 7.04 -0.08
C GLU A 15 -1.33 7.49 0.61
N GLU A 16 -1.37 7.70 1.92
CA GLU A 16 -0.24 8.10 2.75
C GLU A 16 -0.43 7.59 4.18
N ILE A 17 0.63 7.03 4.77
CA ILE A 17 0.68 6.69 6.20
C ILE A 17 2.06 7.02 6.78
N THR A 18 2.11 7.29 8.09
CA THR A 18 3.37 7.49 8.83
C THR A 18 3.57 6.34 9.81
N ILE A 19 4.66 5.60 9.65
CA ILE A 19 4.97 4.39 10.41
C ILE A 19 6.47 4.27 10.63
N SER A 20 6.92 3.31 11.44
CA SER A 20 8.35 3.08 11.63
C SER A 20 9.02 2.52 10.36
N GLU A 21 10.29 2.86 10.14
CA GLU A 21 11.07 2.45 8.97
C GLU A 21 11.02 0.92 8.70
N PRO A 22 11.17 0.03 9.71
CA PRO A 22 11.10 -1.41 9.47
C PRO A 22 9.73 -1.86 8.95
N ARG A 23 8.64 -1.28 9.49
CA ARG A 23 7.28 -1.60 9.04
C ARG A 23 7.05 -1.09 7.62
N ALA A 24 7.56 0.10 7.28
CA ALA A 24 7.41 0.67 5.95
C ALA A 24 8.05 -0.22 4.87
N LYS A 25 9.22 -0.81 5.16
CA LYS A 25 9.91 -1.73 4.24
C LYS A 25 9.07 -2.98 3.94
N GLU A 26 8.42 -3.55 4.95
CA GLU A 26 7.54 -4.71 4.80
C GLU A 26 6.27 -4.39 4.00
N ILE A 27 5.61 -3.28 4.35
CA ILE A 27 4.32 -2.88 3.75
C ILE A 27 4.49 -2.50 2.29
N ARG A 28 5.61 -1.87 1.93
CA ARG A 28 5.92 -1.47 0.56
C ARG A 28 5.74 -2.62 -0.43
N SER A 29 6.35 -3.78 -0.17
CA SER A 29 6.26 -4.94 -1.07
C SER A 29 4.83 -5.45 -1.21
N MET A 30 4.07 -5.45 -0.11
CA MET A 30 2.68 -5.90 -0.11
C MET A 30 1.75 -4.95 -0.87
N ALA A 31 1.89 -3.64 -0.66
CA ALA A 31 1.11 -2.63 -1.36
C ALA A 31 1.40 -2.63 -2.86
N GLU A 32 2.67 -2.73 -3.26
CA GLU A 32 3.04 -2.81 -4.69
C GLU A 32 2.43 -4.05 -5.37
N LYS A 33 2.37 -5.19 -4.67
CA LYS A 33 1.69 -6.40 -5.17
C LYS A 33 0.18 -6.18 -5.34
N MET A 34 -0.49 -5.49 -4.42
CA MET A 34 -1.93 -5.20 -4.53
C MET A 34 -2.23 -4.32 -5.75
N ILE A 35 -1.44 -3.26 -5.96
CA ILE A 35 -1.59 -2.39 -7.13
C ILE A 35 -1.33 -3.17 -8.43
N THR A 36 -0.32 -4.05 -8.43
CA THR A 36 -0.04 -4.92 -9.58
C THR A 36 -1.19 -5.88 -9.88
N LEU A 37 -1.85 -6.44 -8.86
CA LEU A 37 -3.06 -7.25 -9.04
C LEU A 37 -4.21 -6.41 -9.63
N GLY A 38 -4.39 -5.18 -9.16
CA GLY A 38 -5.34 -4.21 -9.71
C GLY A 38 -5.12 -3.96 -11.19
N LYS A 39 -3.87 -3.66 -11.59
CA LYS A 39 -3.49 -3.46 -13.00
C LYS A 39 -3.78 -4.67 -13.89
N LYS A 40 -3.64 -5.90 -13.37
CA LYS A 40 -3.96 -7.12 -14.14
C LYS A 40 -5.46 -7.25 -14.44
N GLY A 41 -6.35 -6.66 -13.63
CA GLY A 41 -7.78 -6.60 -13.91
C GLY A 41 -8.58 -7.91 -13.93
N THR A 42 -7.93 -9.09 -13.81
CA THR A 42 -8.63 -10.38 -13.90
C THR A 42 -9.48 -10.69 -12.66
N LEU A 43 -10.53 -11.51 -12.82
CA LEU A 43 -11.35 -12.01 -11.70
C LEU A 43 -10.51 -12.74 -10.64
N ALA A 44 -9.51 -13.52 -11.09
CA ALA A 44 -8.59 -14.21 -10.19
C ALA A 44 -7.74 -13.22 -9.37
N SER A 45 -7.26 -12.14 -9.99
CA SER A 45 -6.56 -11.06 -9.29
C SER A 45 -7.46 -10.39 -8.24
N ARG A 46 -8.72 -10.10 -8.59
CA ARG A 46 -9.68 -9.46 -7.67
C ARG A 46 -9.98 -10.36 -6.47
N ARG A 47 -10.17 -11.67 -6.68
CA ARG A 47 -10.34 -12.65 -5.58
C ARG A 47 -9.12 -12.71 -4.66
N ARG A 48 -7.89 -12.68 -5.21
CA ARG A 48 -6.65 -12.63 -4.41
C ARG A 48 -6.54 -11.34 -3.59
N ALA A 49 -6.92 -10.20 -4.18
CA ALA A 49 -6.94 -8.93 -3.47
C ALA A 49 -7.99 -8.93 -2.33
N LEU A 50 -9.21 -9.44 -2.57
CA LEU A 50 -10.26 -9.59 -1.54
C LEU A 50 -9.87 -10.56 -0.43
N ALA A 51 -9.11 -11.61 -0.74
CA ALA A 51 -8.58 -12.51 0.28
C ALA A 51 -7.55 -11.83 1.20
N PHE A 52 -6.93 -10.73 0.74
CA PHE A 52 -5.95 -9.96 1.47
C PHE A 52 -6.53 -8.70 2.13
N VAL A 53 -7.27 -7.86 1.43
CA VAL A 53 -7.81 -6.60 1.97
C VAL A 53 -9.15 -6.83 2.65
N TYR A 54 -9.34 -6.32 3.88
CA TYR A 54 -10.57 -6.54 4.64
C TYR A 54 -11.78 -5.78 4.11
N ILE A 55 -11.55 -4.58 3.56
CA ILE A 55 -12.62 -3.67 3.14
C ILE A 55 -12.81 -3.80 1.62
N PRO A 56 -13.95 -4.34 1.14
CA PRO A 56 -14.18 -4.54 -0.29
C PRO A 56 -14.06 -3.25 -1.12
N GLY A 57 -14.55 -2.11 -0.60
CA GLY A 57 -14.49 -0.83 -1.31
C GLY A 57 -13.06 -0.34 -1.61
N ILE A 58 -12.06 -0.76 -0.82
CA ILE A 58 -10.66 -0.44 -1.10
C ILE A 58 -10.13 -1.26 -2.28
N VAL A 59 -10.62 -2.49 -2.45
CA VAL A 59 -10.31 -3.29 -3.64
C VAL A 59 -10.86 -2.61 -4.89
N ASP A 60 -12.06 -2.05 -4.83
CA ASP A 60 -12.64 -1.34 -5.98
C ASP A 60 -11.78 -0.12 -6.36
N LYS A 61 -11.33 0.68 -5.39
CA LYS A 61 -10.37 1.78 -5.60
C LYS A 61 -9.08 1.31 -6.29
N VAL A 62 -8.54 0.15 -5.87
CA VAL A 62 -7.32 -0.43 -6.47
C VAL A 62 -7.53 -0.85 -7.93
N PHE A 63 -8.68 -1.43 -8.24
CA PHE A 63 -8.99 -1.96 -9.58
C PHE A 63 -9.53 -0.89 -10.54
N GLU A 64 -9.98 0.26 -10.04
CA GLU A 64 -10.55 1.34 -10.85
C GLU A 64 -9.65 2.57 -10.93
N ASP A 65 -9.32 3.22 -9.81
CA ASP A 65 -8.54 4.46 -9.78
C ASP A 65 -7.04 4.16 -9.91
N LEU A 66 -6.49 3.39 -8.98
CA LEU A 66 -5.05 3.13 -8.94
C LEU A 66 -4.56 2.32 -10.15
N SER A 67 -5.39 1.44 -10.69
CA SER A 67 -5.06 0.67 -11.90
C SER A 67 -4.86 1.58 -13.11
N LYS A 68 -5.74 2.57 -13.30
CA LYS A 68 -5.66 3.58 -14.36
C LYS A 68 -4.49 4.52 -14.14
N ARG A 69 -4.35 5.03 -12.90
CA ARG A 69 -3.27 5.96 -12.52
C ARG A 69 -1.88 5.37 -12.82
N TYR A 70 -1.70 4.07 -12.56
CA TYR A 70 -0.42 3.40 -12.75
C TYR A 70 -0.32 2.56 -14.02
N ALA A 71 -1.23 2.72 -14.99
CA ALA A 71 -1.27 1.90 -16.20
C ALA A 71 0.11 1.80 -16.90
N GLU A 72 0.75 2.95 -17.12
CA GLU A 72 2.06 3.05 -17.80
C GLU A 72 3.26 2.79 -16.90
N ARG A 73 3.07 2.72 -15.58
CA ARG A 73 4.17 2.59 -14.62
C ARG A 73 4.49 1.10 -14.36
N PRO A 74 5.71 0.61 -14.65
CA PRO A 74 6.04 -0.81 -14.48
C PRO A 74 6.18 -1.25 -13.01
N GLY A 75 6.47 -0.31 -12.10
CA GLY A 75 6.64 -0.60 -10.68
C GLY A 75 7.02 0.63 -9.85
N GLY A 76 7.33 0.43 -8.57
CA GLY A 76 7.70 1.51 -7.66
C GLY A 76 6.57 2.51 -7.46
N TYR A 77 5.39 2.03 -7.07
CA TYR A 77 4.18 2.83 -6.84
C TYR A 77 4.21 3.57 -5.50
N THR A 78 5.15 3.24 -4.63
CA THR A 78 5.29 3.83 -3.29
C THR A 78 6.58 4.65 -3.18
N ARG A 79 6.57 5.69 -2.35
CA ARG A 79 7.73 6.48 -1.95
C ARG A 79 7.84 6.47 -0.43
N MET A 80 9.07 6.37 0.07
CA MET A 80 9.40 6.48 1.49
C MET A 80 10.20 7.76 1.75
N THR A 81 9.72 8.58 2.66
CA THR A 81 10.39 9.82 3.10
C THR A 81 10.68 9.71 4.59
N LYS A 82 11.96 9.86 4.98
CA LYS A 82 12.36 9.84 6.40
C LYS A 82 11.86 11.11 7.10
N LEU A 83 11.24 10.94 8.26
CA LEU A 83 10.75 12.03 9.10
C LEU A 83 11.63 12.27 10.35
N GLY A 84 12.59 11.37 10.60
CA GLY A 84 13.42 11.37 11.79
C GLY A 84 12.87 10.48 12.91
N PRO A 85 13.55 10.44 14.07
CA PRO A 85 13.18 9.56 15.17
C PRO A 85 11.93 10.08 15.91
N ARG A 86 11.07 9.15 16.32
CA ARG A 86 9.92 9.43 17.17
C ARG A 86 10.38 9.85 18.57
N GLN A 87 9.77 10.90 19.09
CA GLN A 87 9.98 11.31 20.48
C GLN A 87 9.45 10.23 21.44
N GLY A 88 10.32 9.75 22.34
CA GLY A 88 10.01 8.72 23.32
C GLY A 88 10.87 7.47 23.14
N ASP A 89 10.57 6.64 22.14
CA ASP A 89 11.26 5.37 21.88
C ASP A 89 12.40 5.48 20.86
N GLY A 90 12.60 6.65 20.24
CA GLY A 90 13.66 6.90 19.26
C GLY A 90 13.49 6.12 17.96
N ALA A 91 12.31 5.54 17.70
CA ALA A 91 12.09 4.75 16.50
C ALA A 91 12.10 5.64 15.25
N GLU A 92 12.92 5.30 14.25
CA GLU A 92 12.96 6.00 12.97
C GLU A 92 11.60 5.95 12.27
N MET A 93 11.03 7.12 12.00
CA MET A 93 9.73 7.27 11.36
C MET A 93 9.89 7.58 9.87
N VAL A 94 8.98 6.99 9.08
CA VAL A 94 8.92 7.14 7.64
C VAL A 94 7.48 7.43 7.25
N LYS A 95 7.32 8.44 6.41
CA LYS A 95 6.12 8.68 5.62
C LYS A 95 6.18 7.79 4.38
N LEU A 96 5.23 6.88 4.26
CA LEU A 96 5.03 6.01 3.09
C LEU A 96 3.84 6.55 2.30
N GLU A 97 4.07 6.96 1.06
CA GLU A 97 3.06 7.57 0.20
C GLU A 97 2.97 6.87 -1.16
N LEU A 98 1.79 6.89 -1.77
CA LEU A 98 1.60 6.50 -3.16
C LEU A 98 2.09 7.62 -4.09
N VAL A 99 2.84 7.26 -5.12
CA VAL A 99 3.36 8.23 -6.09
C VAL A 99 2.20 8.74 -6.94
N LYS A 100 1.99 10.05 -7.03
CA LYS A 100 0.98 10.62 -7.94
C LYS A 100 1.50 10.67 -9.37
#